data_AF-A0A1I8PJG2-F1
#
_entry.id   AF-A0A1I8PJG2-F1
#
_cell.length_a   1.000
_cell.length_b   1.000
_cell.length_c   1.000
_cell.angle_alpha   90.00
_cell.angle_beta   90.00
_cell.angle_gamma   90.00
#
_symmetry.space_group_name_H-M   'P 1'
#
loop_
_entity.id
_entity.type
_entity.pdbx_description
1 polymer ?
#
loop_
_entity_poly.entity_id
_entity_poly.type
_entity_poly.pdbx_seq_one_letter_code
_entity_poly.pdbx_strand_id
1 'polypeptide(L)'
;MKIFPGIEILVLFLMLAAVIQVKATPVQKSLSIDTIREKRQIDLRISAEHDDDVDETELALEAIANLYRSPDGKTQIDGTAKVMHRSNSLQNGPGTDWRLGVQIQFT
;
A
#
# COMPACT_ATOMS: atom_id res chain seq x y z
N MET A 1 -21.42 5.35 20.90
CA MET A 1 -21.76 4.85 19.54
C MET A 1 -20.57 4.03 19.08
N LYS A 2 -20.66 2.69 19.13
CA LYS A 2 -19.56 1.81 18.68
C LYS A 2 -19.59 1.79 17.15
N ILE A 3 -18.62 2.44 16.52
CA ILE A 3 -18.44 2.39 15.07
C ILE A 3 -18.04 0.95 14.76
N PHE A 4 -18.75 0.28 13.85
CA PHE A 4 -18.44 -1.09 13.47
C PHE A 4 -17.02 -1.14 12.88
N PRO A 5 -16.17 -2.11 13.26
CA PRO A 5 -14.76 -2.16 12.84
C PRO A 5 -14.58 -2.24 11.31
N GLY A 6 -15.61 -2.67 10.57
CA GLY A 6 -15.61 -2.67 9.11
C GLY A 6 -15.69 -1.28 8.46
N ILE A 7 -16.25 -0.28 9.16
CA ILE A 7 -16.36 1.10 8.65
C ILE A 7 -14.99 1.78 8.66
N GLU A 8 -14.17 1.49 9.67
CA GLU A 8 -12.82 2.04 9.81
C GLU A 8 -11.91 1.54 8.68
N ILE A 9 -11.98 0.25 8.36
CA ILE A 9 -11.26 -0.37 7.24
C ILE A 9 -11.71 0.24 5.90
N LEU A 10 -13.02 0.42 5.71
CA LEU A 10 -13.58 1.03 4.50
C LEU A 10 -13.11 2.49 4.33
N VAL A 11 -13.09 3.27 5.41
CA VAL A 11 -12.62 4.65 5.40
C VAL A 11 -11.12 4.72 5.11
N LEU A 12 -10.31 3.82 5.69
CA LEU A 12 -8.87 3.75 5.42
C LEU A 12 -8.58 3.39 3.96
N PHE A 13 -9.34 2.43 3.40
CA PHE A 13 -9.23 2.04 2.00
C PHE A 13 -9.65 3.18 1.05
N LEU A 14 -10.73 3.90 1.36
CA LEU A 14 -11.17 5.08 0.60
C LEU A 14 -10.14 6.22 0.67
N MET A 15 -9.52 6.45 1.83
CA MET A 15 -8.44 7.43 1.98
C MET A 15 -7.20 7.04 1.17
N LEU A 16 -6.81 5.76 1.16
CA LEU A 16 -5.70 5.26 0.35
C LEU A 16 -5.99 5.42 -1.16
N ALA A 17 -7.21 5.09 -1.58
CA ALA A 17 -7.65 5.27 -2.97
C ALA A 17 -7.65 6.75 -3.40
N ALA A 18 -8.05 7.66 -2.50
CA ALA A 18 -8.00 9.10 -2.76
C ALA A 18 -6.56 9.61 -2.93
N VAL A 19 -5.61 9.15 -2.12
CA VAL A 19 -4.18 9.48 -2.28
C VAL A 19 -3.62 8.97 -3.62
N ILE A 20 -4.06 7.79 -4.08
CA ILE A 20 -3.68 7.26 -5.39
C ILE A 20 -4.25 8.13 -6.53
N GLN A 21 -5.46 8.70 -6.37
CA GLN A 21 -6.05 9.57 -7.39
C GLN A 21 -5.38 10.95 -7.51
N VAL A 22 -4.80 11.50 -6.44
CA VAL A 22 -4.14 12.83 -6.49
C VAL A 22 -2.92 12.85 -7.44
N LYS A 23 -2.30 11.70 -7.74
CA LYS A 23 -1.20 11.59 -8.74
C LYS A 23 -1.68 11.35 -10.18
N ALA A 24 -2.99 11.38 -10.45
CA ALA A 24 -3.58 11.09 -11.76
C ALA A 24 -4.24 12.29 -12.45
N THR A 25 -4.00 13.53 -11.99
CA THR A 25 -4.35 14.71 -12.80
C THR A 25 -3.21 15.01 -13.75
N PRO A 26 -3.36 14.78 -15.08
CA PRO A 26 -2.39 15.26 -16.03
C PRO A 26 -2.41 16.79 -15.98
N VAL A 27 -1.25 17.40 -15.73
CA VAL A 27 -1.03 18.82 -15.98
C VAL A 27 -1.38 19.05 -17.45
N GLN A 28 -2.50 19.72 -17.72
CA GLN A 28 -2.90 20.08 -19.08
C GLN A 28 -1.94 21.14 -19.62
N LYS A 29 -0.82 20.68 -20.16
CA LYS A 29 0.01 21.47 -21.06
C LYS A 29 -0.42 21.12 -22.48
N SER A 30 -1.22 21.97 -23.08
CA SER A 30 -1.59 21.88 -24.48
C SER A 30 -0.32 21.95 -25.35
N LEU A 31 0.07 20.83 -25.94
CA LEU A 31 0.33 20.65 -27.38
C LEU A 31 0.89 19.25 -27.62
N SER A 32 0.19 18.48 -28.46
CA SER A 32 0.66 17.27 -29.18
C SER A 32 1.55 16.29 -28.40
N ILE A 33 0.97 15.26 -27.78
CA ILE A 33 1.77 14.16 -27.21
C ILE A 33 1.01 12.87 -27.49
N ASP A 34 1.64 11.95 -28.22
CA ASP A 34 1.31 10.52 -28.19
C ASP A 34 0.88 10.15 -26.78
N THR A 35 -0.23 9.44 -26.62
CA THR A 35 -0.57 8.85 -25.33
C THR A 35 0.51 7.84 -24.98
N ILE A 36 1.61 8.29 -24.36
CA ILE A 36 2.66 7.43 -23.85
C ILE A 36 1.97 6.57 -22.80
N ARG A 37 1.74 5.32 -23.15
CA ARG A 37 1.24 4.32 -22.20
C ARG A 37 2.31 4.14 -21.15
N GLU A 38 2.19 4.85 -20.03
CA GLU A 38 3.03 4.62 -18.87
C GLU A 38 2.70 3.23 -18.32
N LYS A 39 3.52 2.24 -18.69
CA LYS A 39 3.44 0.90 -18.11
C LYS A 39 3.98 0.97 -16.69
N ARG A 40 3.11 1.28 -15.72
CA ARG A 40 3.43 1.20 -14.29
C ARG A 40 3.29 -0.24 -13.83
N GLN A 41 4.38 -0.83 -13.37
CA GLN A 41 4.37 -2.15 -12.75
C GLN A 41 4.17 -1.97 -11.25
N ILE A 42 3.18 -2.67 -10.70
CA ILE A 42 2.92 -2.75 -9.28
C ILE A 42 3.10 -4.22 -8.91
N ASP A 43 4.08 -4.49 -8.07
CA ASP A 43 4.32 -5.82 -7.53
C ASP A 43 3.63 -5.92 -6.17
N LEU A 44 2.71 -6.87 -6.05
CA LEU A 44 1.96 -7.14 -4.81
C LEU A 44 2.47 -8.44 -4.21
N ARG A 45 2.85 -8.41 -2.93
CA ARG A 45 3.26 -9.59 -2.17
C ARG A 45 2.32 -9.78 -0.98
N ILE A 46 1.75 -10.97 -0.87
CA ILE A 46 0.90 -11.39 0.25
C ILE A 46 1.60 -12.57 0.93
N SER A 47 1.72 -12.52 2.24
CA SER A 47 2.24 -13.63 3.04
C SER A 47 1.38 -13.84 4.28
N ALA A 48 1.24 -15.10 4.67
CA ALA A 48 0.67 -15.51 5.94
C ALA A 48 1.66 -16.46 6.60
N GLU A 49 1.96 -16.23 7.86
CA GLU A 49 2.83 -17.06 8.69
C GLU A 49 2.05 -17.44 9.95
N HIS A 50 1.98 -18.74 10.24
CA HIS A 50 1.31 -19.27 11.42
C HIS A 50 2.34 -19.95 12.30
N ASP A 51 2.34 -19.61 13.59
CA ASP A 51 3.18 -20.20 14.60
C ASP A 51 2.32 -21.08 15.53
N ASP A 52 2.50 -22.39 15.42
CA ASP A 52 1.74 -23.41 16.15
C ASP A 52 2.06 -23.41 17.65
N ASP A 53 3.24 -22.92 18.08
CA ASP A 53 3.67 -22.93 19.48
C ASP A 53 2.99 -21.84 20.31
N VAL A 54 2.59 -20.73 19.67
CA VAL A 54 1.96 -19.56 20.32
C VAL A 54 0.56 -19.23 19.77
N ASP A 55 0.02 -20.10 18.91
CA ASP A 55 -1.27 -19.95 18.21
C ASP A 55 -1.46 -18.53 17.64
N GLU A 56 -0.44 -18.08 16.92
CA GLU A 56 -0.35 -16.75 16.33
C GLU A 56 -0.35 -16.84 14.81
N THR A 57 -1.11 -15.96 14.16
CA THR A 57 -1.11 -15.80 12.71
C THR A 57 -0.71 -14.37 12.36
N GLU A 58 0.36 -14.22 11.61
CA GLU A 58 0.78 -12.95 11.01
C GLU A 58 0.42 -12.93 9.52
N LEU A 59 -0.38 -11.95 9.13
CA LEU A 59 -0.72 -11.65 7.73
C LEU A 59 0.00 -10.37 7.31
N ALA A 60 0.68 -10.39 6.17
CA ALA A 60 1.29 -9.21 5.59
C ALA A 60 0.88 -9.02 4.12
N LEU A 61 0.60 -7.78 3.76
CA LEU A 61 0.40 -7.32 2.39
C LEU A 61 1.39 -6.20 2.13
N GLU A 62 2.18 -6.35 1.08
CA GLU A 62 3.16 -5.38 0.62
C GLU A 62 2.90 -5.04 -0.86
N ALA A 63 2.94 -3.74 -1.17
CA ALA A 63 2.79 -3.21 -2.51
C ALA A 63 4.03 -2.38 -2.85
N ILE A 64 4.69 -2.74 -3.96
CA ILE A 64 5.91 -2.09 -4.43
C ILE A 64 5.62 -1.55 -5.83
N ALA A 65 5.99 -0.30 -6.09
CA ALA A 65 5.77 0.32 -7.38
C ALA A 65 6.93 1.24 -7.77
N ASN A 66 7.32 1.18 -9.04
CA ASN A 66 8.10 2.25 -9.64
C ASN A 66 7.15 3.43 -9.92
N LEU A 67 7.28 4.50 -9.14
CA LEU A 67 6.39 5.65 -9.20
C LEU A 67 6.78 6.62 -10.32
N TYR A 68 8.07 6.69 -10.62
CA TYR A 68 8.62 7.57 -11.65
C TYR A 68 10.01 7.10 -12.11
N ARG A 69 10.28 7.30 -13.40
CA ARG A 69 11.63 7.22 -13.97
C ARG A 69 11.78 8.35 -14.98
N SER A 70 12.89 9.09 -14.92
CA SER A 70 13.19 10.12 -15.89
C SER A 70 13.48 9.52 -17.27
N PRO A 71 13.18 10.24 -18.38
CA PRO A 71 13.46 9.73 -19.73
C PRO A 71 14.94 9.47 -20.01
N ASP A 72 15.84 10.20 -19.34
CA ASP A 72 17.29 10.00 -19.40
C ASP A 72 17.80 8.90 -18.45
N GLY A 73 16.90 8.26 -17.69
CA GLY A 73 17.17 7.15 -16.79
C GLY A 73 17.97 7.52 -15.52
N LYS A 74 18.28 8.80 -15.31
CA LYS A 74 19.14 9.27 -14.21
C LYS A 74 18.44 9.50 -12.89
N THR A 75 17.12 9.60 -12.90
CA THR A 75 16.32 9.80 -11.70
C THR A 75 15.21 8.77 -11.64
N GLN A 76 15.09 8.13 -10.49
CA GLN A 76 14.06 7.13 -10.22
C GLN A 76 13.42 7.39 -8.86
N ILE A 77 12.10 7.19 -8.78
CA ILE A 77 11.35 7.21 -7.54
C ILE A 77 10.62 5.88 -7.40
N ASP A 78 10.95 5.15 -6.34
CA ASP A 78 10.29 3.91 -5.98
C ASP A 78 9.49 4.10 -4.69
N GLY A 79 8.36 3.39 -4.59
CA GLY A 79 7.47 3.44 -3.44
C GLY A 79 7.07 2.05 -2.97
N THR A 80 7.07 1.87 -1.66
CA THR A 80 6.60 0.65 -1.00
C THR A 80 5.58 0.99 0.07
N ALA A 81 4.50 0.24 0.13
CA ALA A 81 3.51 0.29 1.21
C ALA A 81 3.31 -1.11 1.78
N LYS A 82 3.35 -1.25 3.09
CA LYS A 82 3.19 -2.54 3.79
C LYS A 82 2.16 -2.41 4.89
N VAL A 83 1.23 -3.36 4.96
CA VAL A 83 0.35 -3.57 6.10
C VAL A 83 0.62 -4.95 6.67
N MET A 84 0.72 -5.03 8.00
CA MET A 84 0.82 -6.29 8.74
C MET A 84 -0.27 -6.34 9.78
N HIS A 85 -0.87 -7.51 9.92
CA HIS A 85 -1.88 -7.82 10.91
C HIS A 85 -1.46 -9.07 11.66
N ARG A 86 -1.43 -8.97 12.99
CA ARG A 86 -1.08 -10.07 13.87
C ARG A 86 -2.27 -10.41 14.75
N SER A 87 -2.66 -11.68 14.72
CA SER A 87 -3.77 -12.24 15.48
C SER A 87 -3.26 -13.39 16.33
N ASN A 88 -3.49 -13.35 17.63
CA ASN A 88 -3.13 -14.41 18.57
C ASN A 88 -4.39 -14.94 19.26
N SER A 89 -4.63 -16.25 19.22
CA SER A 89 -5.86 -16.86 19.75
C SER A 89 -5.93 -16.89 21.29
N LEU A 90 -4.78 -16.85 21.97
CA LEU A 90 -4.63 -16.92 23.42
C LEU A 90 -4.83 -15.55 24.10
N GLN A 91 -4.85 -14.47 23.33
CA GLN A 91 -5.02 -13.12 23.84
C GLN A 91 -6.50 -12.79 24.03
N ASN A 92 -7.05 -13.07 25.22
CA ASN A 92 -8.44 -12.74 25.64
C ASN A 92 -8.67 -11.23 25.87
N GLY A 93 -8.29 -10.38 24.92
CA GLY A 93 -8.53 -8.94 24.87
C GLY A 93 -8.74 -8.46 23.43
N PRO A 94 -9.02 -7.17 23.18
CA PRO A 94 -9.19 -6.62 21.82
C PRO A 94 -7.85 -6.53 21.04
N GLY A 95 -6.94 -7.47 21.28
CA GLY A 95 -5.53 -7.48 20.86
C GLY A 95 -5.34 -7.80 19.39
N THR A 96 -5.78 -6.87 18.54
CA THR A 96 -5.41 -6.84 17.13
C THR A 96 -4.25 -5.84 16.96
N ASP A 97 -3.09 -6.32 16.55
CA ASP A 97 -1.91 -5.48 16.28
C ASP A 97 -1.83 -5.24 14.76
N TRP A 98 -2.07 -3.98 14.37
CA TRP A 98 -1.99 -3.51 13.00
C TRP A 98 -0.79 -2.60 12.83
N ARG A 99 0.07 -2.91 11.86
CA ARG A 99 1.25 -2.10 11.55
C ARG A 99 1.20 -1.65 10.09
N LEU A 100 1.37 -0.36 9.87
CA LEU A 100 1.45 0.26 8.56
C LEU A 100 2.84 0.86 8.36
N GLY A 101 3.46 0.58 7.21
CA GLY A 101 4.72 1.18 6.79
C GLY A 101 4.61 1.74 5.38
N VAL A 102 5.22 2.90 5.16
CA VAL A 102 5.38 3.50 3.83
C VAL A 102 6.83 3.91 3.67
N GLN A 103 7.41 3.58 2.52
CA GLN A 103 8.77 3.95 2.17
C GLN A 103 8.77 4.57 0.77
N ILE A 104 9.52 5.66 0.62
CA ILE A 104 9.78 6.31 -0.67
C ILE A 104 11.29 6.43 -0.81
N GLN A 105 11.81 5.95 -1.94
CA GLN A 105 13.24 5.99 -2.24
C GLN A 105 13.48 6.82 -3.51
N PHE A 106 14.50 7.68 -3.44
CA PHE A 106 14.97 8.50 -4.55
C PHE A 106 16.36 8.01 -4.94
N THR A 107 16.59 7.79 -6.24
CA THR A 107 17.91 7.42 -6.79
C THR A 107 18.22 8.31 -7.98
#